data_AF-A0AAN1F015-F1
#
_entry.id   AF-A0AAN1F015-F1
#
_cell.length_a   1.000
_cell.length_b   1.000
_cell.length_c   1.000
_cell.angle_alpha   90.00
_cell.angle_beta   90.00
_cell.angle_gamma   90.00
#
_symmetry.space_group_name_H-M   'P 1'
#
loop_
_entity.id
_entity.type
_entity.pdbx_description
1 polymer ?
#
loop_
_entity_poly.entity_id
_entity_poly.type
_entity_poly.pdbx_seq_one_letter_code
_entity_poly.pdbx_strand_id
1 'polypeptide(L)'
;MENVSSLFNTAPERLQDPSSATSVNPRTFMVTFVSHDADTEEAPTINGKVLRAGTMLIHNDRIETRTGRVEVRDNFGAVFRLRARSSFEISLTEDGYEPIMDGYVYKFRRGPMPNVLNCAKYCTSCFICAFVAVIEPLSETADRYYSFFWDRKQYF
;
A
#
# COMPACT_ATOMS: atom_id res chain seq x y z
N MET A 1 22.57 17.42 35.85
CA MET A 1 21.74 16.22 35.62
C MET A 1 20.58 16.67 34.76
N GLU A 2 20.71 16.49 33.45
CA GLU A 2 19.68 16.91 32.49
C GLU A 2 18.61 15.83 32.38
N ASN A 3 17.36 16.28 32.45
CA ASN A 3 16.16 15.45 32.47
C ASN A 3 15.80 15.09 31.02
N VAL A 4 16.18 13.89 30.58
CA VAL A 4 15.90 13.38 29.23
C VAL A 4 14.50 12.78 29.22
N SER A 5 13.47 13.62 29.13
CA SER A 5 12.09 13.13 29.04
C SER A 5 11.18 14.04 28.19
N SER A 6 11.44 14.19 26.89
CA SER A 6 10.40 14.77 26.01
C SER A 6 10.55 14.52 24.51
N LEU A 7 11.12 13.39 24.07
CA LEU A 7 11.24 13.10 22.62
C LEU A 7 10.18 12.12 22.08
N PHE A 8 9.12 11.79 22.84
CA PHE A 8 8.09 10.82 22.42
C PHE A 8 6.69 11.39 22.15
N ASN A 9 6.52 12.72 22.03
CA ASN A 9 5.21 13.32 21.79
C ASN A 9 5.13 14.08 20.44
N THR A 10 5.23 13.35 19.34
CA THR A 10 4.90 13.88 18.00
C THR A 10 3.98 12.96 17.20
N ALA A 11 3.18 12.13 17.87
CA ALA A 11 2.04 11.48 17.22
C ALA A 11 0.82 12.43 17.28
N PRO A 12 0.12 12.69 16.15
CA PRO A 12 -1.04 13.57 16.13
C PRO A 12 -2.12 13.11 17.13
N GLU A 13 -2.77 14.08 17.78
CA GLU A 13 -3.68 13.92 18.93
C GLU A 13 -4.81 12.89 18.71
N ARG A 14 -5.20 12.67 17.45
CA ARG A 14 -6.18 11.65 17.04
C ARG A 14 -5.77 10.20 17.31
N LEU A 15 -4.47 9.93 17.46
CA LEU A 15 -3.94 8.60 17.79
C LEU A 15 -3.89 8.33 19.30
N GLN A 16 -4.23 9.34 20.13
CA GLN A 16 -4.11 9.27 21.58
C GLN A 16 -5.45 8.98 22.30
N ASP A 17 -6.54 8.80 21.56
CA ASP A 17 -7.86 8.50 22.14
C ASP A 17 -8.23 7.00 22.01
N PRO A 18 -8.00 6.19 23.04
CA PRO A 18 -8.33 4.76 23.05
C PRO A 18 -9.85 4.50 23.13
N SER A 19 -10.69 5.52 23.31
CA SER A 19 -12.13 5.36 23.47
C SER A 19 -12.92 5.32 22.15
N SER A 20 -12.28 5.64 21.02
CA SER A 20 -12.87 5.57 19.68
C SER A 20 -12.68 4.21 18.98
N ALA A 21 -11.97 3.28 19.61
CA ALA A 21 -11.68 1.95 19.08
C ALA A 21 -12.90 1.01 19.18
N THR A 22 -14.02 1.36 18.55
CA THR A 22 -14.97 0.35 18.07
C THR A 22 -14.19 -0.66 17.24
N SER A 23 -14.37 -1.95 17.52
CA SER A 23 -13.60 -3.07 16.97
C SER A 23 -13.65 -3.14 15.44
N VAL A 24 -12.88 -2.30 14.77
CA VAL A 24 -12.54 -2.46 13.36
C VAL A 24 -11.33 -3.38 13.37
N ASN A 25 -11.48 -4.59 12.84
CA ASN A 25 -10.34 -5.49 12.64
C ASN A 25 -9.19 -4.68 12.02
N PRO A 26 -7.96 -4.77 12.54
CA PRO A 26 -6.86 -3.99 11.99
C PRO A 26 -6.68 -4.34 10.51
N ARG A 27 -6.36 -3.34 9.69
CA ARG A 27 -6.05 -3.54 8.28
C ARG A 27 -4.76 -4.36 8.19
N THR A 28 -4.84 -5.53 7.56
CA THR A 28 -3.69 -6.43 7.38
C THR A 28 -3.41 -6.59 5.90
N PHE A 29 -2.14 -6.71 5.53
CA PHE A 29 -1.71 -6.88 4.14
C PHE A 29 -0.99 -8.20 3.95
N MET A 30 -1.28 -8.89 2.86
CA MET A 30 -0.67 -10.16 2.49
C MET A 30 -0.25 -10.16 1.03
N VAL A 31 0.94 -10.67 0.76
CA VAL A 31 1.41 -10.94 -0.59
C VAL A 31 0.70 -12.18 -1.12
N THR A 32 -0.09 -12.04 -2.17
CA THR A 32 -0.87 -13.14 -2.75
C THR A 32 -0.28 -13.69 -4.03
N PHE A 33 0.65 -12.96 -4.65
CA PHE A 33 1.33 -13.39 -5.87
C PHE A 33 2.72 -12.79 -5.95
N VAL A 34 3.68 -13.59 -6.43
CA VAL A 34 5.04 -13.18 -6.74
C VAL A 34 5.45 -13.92 -8.02
N SER A 35 5.91 -13.19 -9.02
CA SER A 35 6.55 -13.77 -10.20
C SER A 35 7.86 -13.05 -10.48
N HIS A 36 8.83 -13.75 -11.03
CA HIS A 36 10.04 -13.17 -11.60
C HIS A 36 10.43 -13.96 -12.83
N ASP A 37 11.23 -13.34 -13.69
CA ASP A 37 11.85 -14.04 -14.79
C ASP A 37 12.96 -14.95 -14.23
N ALA A 38 12.86 -16.25 -14.51
CA ALA A 38 13.81 -17.25 -14.01
C ALA A 38 15.22 -17.03 -14.57
N ASP A 39 15.33 -16.35 -15.71
CA ASP A 39 16.60 -16.04 -16.36
C ASP A 39 17.29 -14.80 -15.73
N THR A 40 16.58 -14.06 -14.87
CA THR A 40 17.14 -12.93 -14.12
C THR A 40 17.22 -13.27 -12.64
N GLU A 41 18.40 -13.22 -12.03
CA GLU A 41 18.59 -13.49 -10.58
C GLU A 41 17.95 -12.43 -9.66
N GLU A 42 17.18 -11.48 -10.20
CA GLU A 42 16.59 -10.36 -9.48
C GLU A 42 15.13 -10.61 -9.06
N ALA A 43 14.91 -11.64 -8.24
CA ALA A 43 13.60 -11.89 -7.65
C ALA A 43 13.12 -10.72 -6.78
N PRO A 44 11.78 -10.47 -6.68
CA PRO A 44 11.22 -9.53 -5.73
C PRO A 44 11.73 -9.78 -4.31
N THR A 45 11.97 -8.70 -3.57
CA THR A 45 12.47 -8.78 -2.20
C THR A 45 11.56 -8.04 -1.23
N ILE A 46 11.64 -8.44 0.04
CA ILE A 46 11.10 -7.74 1.20
C ILE A 46 12.25 -7.46 2.16
N ASN A 47 12.53 -6.18 2.43
CA ASN A 47 13.67 -5.76 3.25
C ASN A 47 15.00 -6.43 2.82
N GLY A 48 15.22 -6.55 1.51
CA GLY A 48 16.40 -7.19 0.92
C GLY A 48 16.41 -8.74 0.92
N LYS A 49 15.40 -9.40 1.47
CA LYS A 49 15.25 -10.87 1.46
C LYS A 49 14.30 -11.32 0.36
N VAL A 50 14.49 -12.51 -0.20
CA VAL A 50 13.59 -13.07 -1.24
C VAL A 50 12.14 -13.09 -0.74
N LEU A 51 11.26 -12.46 -1.50
CA LEU A 51 9.83 -12.38 -1.19
C LEU A 51 9.09 -13.64 -1.67
N ARG A 52 8.11 -14.09 -0.87
CA ARG A 52 7.26 -15.24 -1.21
C ARG A 52 5.77 -14.89 -1.10
N ALA A 53 4.94 -15.56 -1.90
CA ALA A 53 3.50 -15.52 -1.68
C ALA A 53 3.14 -16.11 -0.31
N GLY A 54 2.10 -15.58 0.32
CA GLY A 54 1.70 -15.86 1.71
C GLY A 54 2.40 -15.00 2.75
N THR A 55 3.37 -14.16 2.37
CA THR A 55 4.04 -13.25 3.31
C THR A 55 3.07 -12.20 3.82
N MET A 56 2.90 -12.13 5.15
CA MET A 56 2.20 -11.04 5.82
C MET A 56 3.13 -9.84 5.95
N LEU A 57 2.62 -8.65 5.64
CA LEU A 57 3.40 -7.41 5.76
C LEU A 57 3.11 -6.74 7.09
N ILE A 58 4.18 -6.31 7.76
CA ILE A 58 4.13 -5.49 8.96
C ILE A 58 4.65 -4.08 8.67
N HIS A 59 4.60 -3.21 9.67
CA HIS A 59 5.11 -1.85 9.57
C HIS A 59 6.59 -1.84 9.15
N ASN A 60 6.94 -0.92 8.24
CA ASN A 60 8.25 -0.74 7.63
C ASN A 60 8.73 -1.90 6.74
N ASP A 61 7.89 -2.90 6.47
CA ASP A 61 8.20 -3.87 5.42
C ASP A 61 8.14 -3.18 4.06
N ARG A 62 9.27 -3.20 3.37
CA ARG A 62 9.42 -2.63 2.03
C ARG A 62 9.63 -3.75 1.02
N ILE A 63 8.69 -3.85 0.09
CA ILE A 63 8.77 -4.70 -1.08
C ILE A 63 9.47 -3.93 -2.21
N GLU A 64 10.40 -4.59 -2.89
CA GLU A 64 11.00 -4.14 -4.14
C GLU A 64 10.82 -5.21 -5.20
N THR A 65 10.12 -4.89 -6.29
CA THR A 65 9.77 -5.90 -7.29
C THR A 65 10.90 -6.27 -8.23
N ARG A 66 11.91 -5.39 -8.40
CA ARG A 66 13.04 -5.58 -9.34
C ARG A 66 12.56 -5.93 -10.75
N THR A 67 12.87 -7.11 -11.28
CA THR A 67 12.37 -7.55 -12.61
C THR A 67 11.00 -8.24 -12.54
N GLY A 68 10.54 -8.56 -11.33
CA GLY A 68 9.34 -9.32 -11.08
C GLY A 68 8.03 -8.53 -10.99
N ARG A 69 6.97 -9.23 -10.60
CA ARG A 69 5.63 -8.67 -10.35
C ARG A 69 5.11 -9.21 -9.03
N VAL A 70 4.38 -8.37 -8.30
CA VAL A 70 3.86 -8.71 -6.98
C VAL A 70 2.40 -8.28 -6.88
N GLU A 71 1.56 -9.11 -6.24
CA GLU A 71 0.22 -8.71 -5.81
C GLU A 71 0.17 -8.70 -4.29
N VAL A 72 -0.29 -7.59 -3.72
CA VAL A 72 -0.58 -7.42 -2.29
C VAL A 72 -2.08 -7.21 -2.14
N ARG A 73 -2.69 -7.86 -1.15
CA ARG A 73 -4.10 -7.67 -0.81
C ARG A 73 -4.26 -7.28 0.65
N ASP A 74 -5.23 -6.42 0.92
CA ASP A 74 -5.69 -6.19 2.28
C ASP A 74 -6.92 -7.05 2.63
N ASN A 75 -7.18 -7.21 3.93
CA ASN A 75 -8.35 -7.91 4.46
C ASN A 75 -9.69 -7.18 4.22
N PHE A 76 -9.66 -5.99 3.63
CA PHE A 76 -10.85 -5.21 3.25
C PHE A 76 -11.11 -5.23 1.73
N GLY A 77 -10.38 -6.07 0.99
CA GLY A 77 -10.59 -6.30 -0.44
C GLY A 77 -9.84 -5.34 -1.37
N ALA A 78 -9.00 -4.44 -0.87
CA ALA A 78 -8.09 -3.69 -1.73
C ALA A 78 -7.00 -4.63 -2.28
N VAL A 79 -6.66 -4.43 -3.55
CA VAL A 79 -5.68 -5.21 -4.29
C VAL A 79 -4.72 -4.23 -4.95
N PHE A 80 -3.43 -4.47 -4.77
CA PHE A 80 -2.33 -3.70 -5.33
C PHE A 80 -1.49 -4.64 -6.19
N ARG A 81 -1.40 -4.36 -7.48
CA ARG A 81 -0.55 -5.08 -8.43
C ARG A 81 0.61 -4.19 -8.83
N LEU A 82 1.80 -4.66 -8.50
CA LEU A 82 3.07 -3.98 -8.72
C LEU A 82 3.75 -4.67 -9.91
N ARG A 83 4.16 -3.89 -10.92
CA ARG A 83 5.01 -4.39 -12.00
C ARG A 83 6.49 -4.35 -11.60
N ALA A 84 7.36 -4.69 -12.54
CA ALA A 84 8.80 -4.56 -12.39
C ALA A 84 9.18 -3.11 -12.06
N ARG A 85 10.23 -2.95 -11.24
CA ARG A 85 10.78 -1.66 -10.79
C ARG A 85 9.76 -0.80 -10.04
N SER A 86 8.93 -1.44 -9.23
CA SER A 86 7.98 -0.81 -8.33
C SER A 86 8.33 -1.12 -6.88
N SER A 87 7.84 -0.30 -5.96
CA SER A 87 7.96 -0.56 -4.53
C SER A 87 6.63 -0.41 -3.79
N PHE A 88 6.56 -1.06 -2.63
CA PHE A 88 5.40 -1.01 -1.75
C PHE A 88 5.87 -1.11 -0.30
N GLU A 89 5.39 -0.22 0.55
CA GLU A 89 5.75 -0.14 1.96
C GLU A 89 4.49 0.12 2.81
N ILE A 90 4.43 -0.42 4.02
CA ILE A 90 3.45 0.00 5.01
C ILE A 90 4.11 0.95 6.00
N SER A 91 3.72 2.23 5.97
CA SER A 91 4.34 3.27 6.80
C SER A 91 3.29 3.99 7.63
N LEU A 92 3.69 4.54 8.78
CA LEU A 92 2.84 5.39 9.60
C LEU A 92 2.66 6.77 8.95
N THR A 93 1.41 7.18 8.79
CA THR A 93 1.00 8.50 8.29
C THR A 93 0.05 9.18 9.29
N GLU A 94 -0.37 10.41 9.00
CA GLU A 94 -1.37 11.12 9.82
C GLU A 94 -2.73 10.40 9.88
N ASP A 95 -3.05 9.60 8.86
CA ASP A 95 -4.27 8.79 8.76
C ASP A 95 -4.10 7.37 9.33
N GLY A 96 -2.92 7.05 9.88
CA GLY A 96 -2.56 5.72 10.39
C GLY A 96 -1.62 4.96 9.46
N TYR A 97 -1.60 3.63 9.60
CA TYR A 97 -0.75 2.75 8.79
C TYR A 97 -1.31 2.62 7.37
N GLU A 98 -0.65 3.26 6.42
CA GLU A 98 -1.09 3.34 5.04
C GLU A 98 -0.05 2.74 4.10
N PRO A 99 -0.49 2.12 2.98
CA PRO A 99 0.42 1.66 1.96
C PRO A 99 0.99 2.86 1.19
N ILE A 100 2.31 2.94 1.15
CA ILE A 100 3.09 3.84 0.29
C ILE A 100 3.60 3.05 -0.90
N MET A 101 3.37 3.54 -2.10
CA MET A 101 3.68 2.83 -3.34
C MET A 101 4.48 3.73 -4.28
N ASP A 102 5.29 3.10 -5.13
CA ASP A 102 6.06 3.78 -6.16
C ASP A 102 6.21 2.87 -7.40
N GLY A 103 6.42 3.48 -8.56
CA GLY A 103 6.56 2.77 -9.83
C GLY A 103 5.22 2.48 -10.52
N TYR A 104 5.17 1.45 -11.38
CA TYR A 104 3.94 1.09 -12.07
C TYR A 104 3.03 0.28 -11.16
N VAL A 105 1.86 0.85 -10.84
CA VAL A 105 0.90 0.28 -9.87
C VAL A 105 -0.50 0.23 -10.46
N TYR A 106 -1.15 -0.92 -10.30
CA TYR A 106 -2.59 -1.06 -10.50
C TYR A 106 -3.27 -1.37 -9.18
N LYS A 107 -4.03 -0.40 -8.67
CA LYS A 107 -4.85 -0.51 -7.47
C LYS A 107 -6.30 -0.74 -7.87
N PHE A 108 -6.96 -1.72 -7.28
CA PHE A 108 -8.41 -1.86 -7.39
C PHE A 108 -8.98 -2.46 -6.10
N ARG A 109 -10.31 -2.51 -5.98
CA ARG A 109 -10.98 -3.19 -4.88
C ARG A 109 -11.90 -4.31 -5.39
N ARG A 110 -11.97 -5.40 -4.66
CA ARG A 110 -13.00 -6.43 -4.77
C ARG A 110 -13.96 -6.33 -3.59
N GLY A 111 -15.27 -6.35 -3.87
CA GLY A 111 -16.32 -6.31 -2.84
C GLY A 111 -16.83 -4.90 -2.52
N PRO A 112 -17.86 -4.81 -1.66
CA PRO A 112 -18.48 -3.54 -1.29
C PRO A 112 -17.50 -2.62 -0.57
N MET A 113 -17.68 -1.31 -0.72
CA MET A 113 -16.88 -0.31 -0.04
C MET A 113 -17.18 -0.38 1.48
N PRO A 114 -16.19 -0.69 2.34
CA PRO A 114 -16.38 -0.53 3.77
C PRO A 114 -16.59 0.95 4.08
N ASN A 115 -17.18 1.27 5.24
CA ASN A 115 -17.33 2.65 5.72
C ASN A 115 -15.99 3.37 5.99
N VAL A 116 -14.86 2.70 5.72
CA VAL A 116 -13.51 3.22 5.90
C VAL A 116 -12.93 3.54 4.51
N LEU A 117 -12.42 4.77 4.35
CA LEU A 117 -11.67 5.18 3.17
C LEU A 117 -10.35 4.40 3.10
N ASN A 118 -10.24 3.41 2.20
CA ASN A 118 -8.93 2.77 1.94
C ASN A 118 -8.17 3.60 0.89
N CYS A 119 -7.59 4.68 1.37
CA CYS A 119 -6.61 5.42 0.59
C CYS A 119 -5.30 4.64 0.54
N ALA A 120 -4.40 5.12 -0.31
CA ALA A 120 -3.03 4.65 -0.43
C ALA A 120 -2.21 5.85 -0.89
N LYS A 121 -1.01 6.03 -0.38
CA LYS A 121 -0.13 7.12 -0.82
C LYS A 121 0.72 6.64 -1.98
N TYR A 122 0.81 7.45 -3.04
CA TYR A 122 1.81 7.25 -4.08
C TYR A 122 2.95 8.23 -3.85
N CYS A 123 4.21 7.77 -3.89
CA CYS A 123 5.35 8.50 -3.33
C CYS A 123 5.52 9.92 -3.90
N THR A 124 5.28 10.10 -5.21
CA THR A 124 5.40 11.39 -5.92
C THR A 124 4.10 12.18 -6.01
N SER A 125 3.00 11.69 -5.44
CA SER A 125 1.66 12.28 -5.60
C SER A 125 0.83 12.31 -4.30
N CYS A 126 -0.46 12.62 -4.44
CA CYS A 126 -1.42 12.70 -3.33
C CYS A 126 -1.97 11.31 -2.95
N PHE A 127 -2.80 11.28 -1.89
CA PHE A 127 -3.53 10.09 -1.50
C PHE A 127 -4.51 9.63 -2.59
N ILE A 128 -4.45 8.35 -2.90
CA ILE A 128 -5.26 7.66 -3.90
C ILE A 128 -6.38 6.91 -3.19
N CYS A 129 -7.53 7.58 -3.06
CA CYS A 129 -8.73 6.99 -2.47
C CYS A 129 -9.67 6.35 -3.51
N ALA A 130 -9.32 6.43 -4.80
CA ALA A 130 -10.12 5.85 -5.88
C ALA A 130 -10.29 4.33 -5.77
N PHE A 131 -11.43 3.84 -6.28
CA PHE A 131 -11.78 2.41 -6.27
C PHE A 131 -10.92 1.61 -7.24
N VAL A 132 -10.59 2.20 -8.39
CA VAL A 132 -9.64 1.68 -9.38
C VAL A 132 -8.71 2.82 -9.76
N ALA A 133 -7.40 2.57 -9.68
CA ALA A 133 -6.37 3.47 -10.13
C ALA A 133 -5.26 2.71 -10.85
N VAL A 134 -4.75 3.29 -11.94
CA VAL A 134 -3.55 2.85 -12.65
C VAL A 134 -2.56 4.00 -12.60
N ILE A 135 -1.34 3.72 -12.20
CA ILE A 135 -0.25 4.70 -12.13
C ILE A 135 0.91 4.15 -12.97
N GLU A 136 1.42 4.97 -13.85
CA GLU A 136 2.50 4.64 -14.77
C GLU A 136 3.58 5.72 -14.70
N PRO A 137 4.80 5.39 -14.25
CA PRO A 137 5.95 6.30 -14.34
C PRO A 137 6.29 6.56 -15.80
N LEU A 138 6.42 7.83 -16.17
CA LEU A 138 6.86 8.26 -17.50
C LEU A 138 8.33 8.68 -17.49
N SER A 139 8.78 9.31 -16.40
CA SER A 139 10.16 9.73 -16.16
C SER A 139 10.41 9.81 -14.65
N GLU A 140 11.62 10.21 -14.24
CA GLU A 140 11.97 10.43 -12.82
C GLU A 140 11.11 11.51 -12.14
N THR A 141 10.43 12.36 -12.90
CA THR A 141 9.69 13.53 -12.39
C THR A 141 8.24 13.57 -12.85
N ALA A 142 7.80 12.60 -13.64
CA ALA A 142 6.46 12.60 -14.22
C ALA A 142 5.82 11.22 -14.15
N ASP A 143 4.58 11.20 -13.66
CA ASP A 143 3.73 10.03 -13.59
C ASP A 143 2.43 10.30 -14.35
N ARG A 144 1.86 9.23 -14.92
CA ARG A 144 0.54 9.24 -15.51
C ARG A 144 -0.44 8.52 -14.60
N TYR A 145 -1.55 9.18 -14.30
CA TYR A 145 -2.59 8.67 -13.44
C TYR A 145 -3.90 8.46 -14.20
N TYR A 146 -4.46 7.25 -14.07
CA TYR A 146 -5.79 6.92 -14.57
C TYR A 146 -6.65 6.44 -13.41
N SER A 147 -7.89 6.91 -13.34
CA SER A 147 -8.87 6.43 -12.37
C SER A 147 -10.20 6.21 -13.05
N PHE A 148 -10.87 5.12 -12.69
CA PHE A 148 -12.19 4.81 -13.17
C PHE A 148 -13.12 4.74 -11.96
N PHE A 149 -14.19 5.52 -11.99
CA PHE A 149 -15.30 5.32 -11.08
C PHE A 149 -16.19 4.23 -11.67
N TRP A 150 -16.57 3.23 -10.85
CA TRP A 150 -17.72 2.40 -11.18
C TRP A 150 -18.96 3.28 -11.11
N ASP A 151 -19.45 3.72 -12.26
CA ASP A 151 -20.82 4.24 -12.35
C ASP A 151 -21.77 3.05 -12.14
N ARG A 152 -22.63 3.11 -11.12
CA ARG A 152 -23.59 2.04 -10.78
C ARG A 152 -24.75 2.01 -11.78
N LYS A 153 -24.48 1.94 -13.09
CA LYS A 153 -25.50 1.54 -14.06
C LYS A 153 -25.50 0.03 -14.17
N GLN A 154 -26.13 -0.61 -13.17
CA GLN A 154 -26.66 -1.96 -13.31
C GLN A 154 -27.71 -1.92 -14.42
N TYR A 155 -27.40 -2.50 -15.57
CA TYR A 155 -28.44 -2.99 -16.46
C TYR A 155 -28.80 -4.39 -15.94
N PHE A 156 -30.03 -4.52 -15.45
CA PHE A 156 -30.67 -5.78 -15.09
C PHE A 156 -30.86 -6.65 -16.33
#